data_AF-A0A2M8YK88-F1
#
_entry.id   AF-A0A2M8YK88-F1
#
_cell.length_a   1.000
_cell.length_b   1.000
_cell.length_c   1.000
_cell.angle_alpha   90.00
_cell.angle_beta   90.00
_cell.angle_gamma   90.00
#
_symmetry.space_group_name_H-M   'P 1'
#
loop_
_entity.id
_entity.type
_entity.pdbx_description
1 polymer ?
#
loop_
_entity_poly.entity_id
_entity_poly.type
_entity_poly.pdbx_seq_one_letter_code
_entity_poly.pdbx_strand_id
1 'polypeptide(L)'
;MPTWTSPPQLVALAAFYAQAQAHPETISDAAFLDKVKNAHWPTNCWSYVEASFAIIAPACLLRPHLTAELIAMPIDAMVAGGLDDAGQVIAIGLACATRDAPYVAVSEEGRRWLMQVWPGLGELAEAVFQARLQAALEED
;
A
#
# COMPACT_ATOMS: atom_id res chain seq x y z
N MET A 1 13.81 -2.46 6.67
CA MET A 1 13.60 -2.21 5.22
C MET A 1 13.24 -3.53 4.54
N PRO A 2 12.39 -3.54 3.50
CA PRO A 2 12.08 -4.77 2.78
C PRO A 2 13.30 -5.42 2.16
N THR A 3 13.36 -6.76 2.18
CA THR A 3 14.48 -7.57 1.63
C THR A 3 14.00 -8.49 0.52
N TRP A 4 13.06 -8.03 -0.31
CA TRP A 4 12.52 -8.82 -1.41
C TRP A 4 13.63 -9.22 -2.39
N THR A 5 13.62 -10.49 -2.79
CA THR A 5 14.55 -11.06 -3.78
C THR A 5 13.88 -11.34 -5.13
N SER A 6 12.55 -11.30 -5.16
CA SER A 6 11.72 -11.41 -6.36
C SER A 6 10.33 -10.78 -6.10
N PRO A 7 9.60 -10.38 -7.15
CA PRO A 7 10.05 -10.18 -8.53
C PRO A 7 11.06 -9.00 -8.67
N PRO A 8 11.73 -8.82 -9.82
CA PRO A 8 12.78 -7.80 -10.00
C PRO A 8 12.34 -6.37 -9.65
N GLN A 9 11.08 -6.00 -9.89
CA GLN A 9 10.59 -4.68 -9.52
C GLN A 9 10.57 -4.45 -7.99
N LEU A 10 10.32 -5.49 -7.18
CA LEU A 10 10.39 -5.38 -5.73
C LEU A 10 11.84 -5.26 -5.24
N VAL A 11 12.77 -5.96 -5.87
CA VAL A 11 14.21 -5.81 -5.58
C VAL A 11 14.64 -4.36 -5.85
N ALA A 12 14.25 -3.80 -7.00
CA ALA A 12 14.53 -2.42 -7.35
C ALA A 12 13.87 -1.43 -6.39
N LEU A 13 12.62 -1.67 -5.99
CA LEU A 13 11.90 -0.85 -5.03
C LEU A 13 12.55 -0.88 -3.65
N ALA A 14 13.01 -2.04 -3.17
CA ALA A 14 13.71 -2.16 -1.89
C ALA A 14 15.02 -1.33 -1.88
N ALA A 15 15.79 -1.37 -2.96
CA ALA A 15 16.97 -0.53 -3.13
C ALA A 15 16.62 0.97 -3.16
N PHE A 16 15.53 1.33 -3.85
CA PHE A 16 15.02 2.68 -3.89
C PHE A 16 14.58 3.18 -2.51
N TYR A 17 13.89 2.36 -1.71
CA TYR A 17 13.54 2.72 -0.33
C TYR A 17 14.76 2.92 0.56
N ALA A 18 15.80 2.08 0.43
CA ALA A 18 17.05 2.30 1.14
C ALA A 18 17.70 3.64 0.77
N GLN A 19 17.68 4.00 -0.52
CA GLN A 19 18.16 5.31 -0.99
C GLN A 19 17.32 6.47 -0.43
N ALA A 20 15.98 6.36 -0.49
CA ALA A 20 15.06 7.39 -0.01
C ALA A 20 15.13 7.61 1.51
N GLN A 21 15.52 6.57 2.25
CA GLN A 21 15.80 6.68 3.68
C GLN A 21 17.14 7.38 3.95
N ALA A 22 18.18 7.06 3.16
CA ALA A 22 19.50 7.65 3.33
C ALA A 22 19.57 9.12 2.90
N HIS A 23 18.80 9.51 1.88
CA HIS A 23 18.85 10.83 1.25
C HIS A 23 17.45 11.39 0.97
N PRO A 24 16.63 11.66 2.01
CA PRO A 24 15.21 11.98 1.85
C PRO A 24 14.93 13.22 0.98
N GLU A 25 15.82 14.21 0.96
CA GLU A 25 15.69 15.45 0.20
C GLU A 25 15.96 15.30 -1.32
N THR A 26 16.51 14.17 -1.75
CA THR A 26 16.94 13.97 -3.15
C THR A 26 15.86 13.45 -4.08
N ILE A 27 14.75 12.99 -3.51
CA ILE A 27 13.65 12.37 -4.25
C ILE A 27 12.39 13.18 -3.97
N SER A 28 11.80 13.75 -5.03
CA SER A 28 10.53 14.45 -4.91
C SER A 28 9.39 13.48 -4.60
N ASP A 29 8.33 13.99 -3.97
CA ASP A 29 7.15 13.19 -3.65
C ASP A 29 6.51 12.56 -4.89
N ALA A 30 6.44 13.29 -6.00
CA ALA A 30 5.93 12.77 -7.27
C ALA A 30 6.79 11.59 -7.81
N ALA A 31 8.12 11.71 -7.76
CA ALA A 31 9.01 10.63 -8.19
C ALA A 31 8.93 9.43 -7.24
N PHE A 32 8.72 9.67 -5.95
CA PHE A 32 8.51 8.63 -4.96
C PHE A 32 7.22 7.85 -5.22
N LEU A 33 6.09 8.54 -5.37
CA LEU A 33 4.80 7.94 -5.69
C LEU A 33 4.83 7.16 -7.00
N ASP A 34 5.46 7.71 -8.05
CA ASP A 34 5.62 7.02 -9.33
C ASP A 34 6.41 5.71 -9.18
N LYS A 35 7.52 5.73 -8.41
CA LYS A 35 8.29 4.51 -8.16
C LYS A 35 7.52 3.47 -7.37
N VAL A 36 6.74 3.86 -6.37
CA VAL A 36 5.89 2.95 -5.60
C VAL A 36 4.80 2.35 -6.50
N LYS A 37 4.12 3.18 -7.30
CA LYS A 37 3.08 2.75 -8.23
C LYS A 37 3.63 1.75 -9.25
N ASN A 38 4.77 2.06 -9.86
CA ASN A 38 5.41 1.22 -10.88
C ASN A 38 6.01 -0.09 -10.34
N ALA A 39 6.04 -0.29 -9.02
CA ALA A 39 6.40 -1.56 -8.41
C ALA A 39 5.24 -2.56 -8.35
N HIS A 40 4.01 -2.14 -8.62
CA HIS A 40 2.85 -3.02 -8.72
C HIS A 40 2.78 -3.68 -10.11
N TRP A 41 2.04 -4.79 -10.22
CA TRP A 41 1.87 -5.51 -11.48
C TRP A 41 0.46 -6.12 -11.60
N PRO A 42 0.01 -6.45 -12.82
CA PRO A 42 -1.29 -7.08 -13.01
C PRO A 42 -1.40 -8.43 -12.29
N THR A 43 -2.46 -8.59 -11.49
CA THR A 43 -2.87 -9.81 -10.80
C THR A 43 -4.35 -9.69 -10.42
N ASN A 44 -4.94 -10.69 -9.74
CA ASN A 44 -6.32 -10.55 -9.24
C ASN A 44 -6.41 -9.50 -8.11
N CYS A 45 -7.58 -8.90 -7.92
CA CYS A 45 -7.80 -7.79 -6.98
C CYS A 45 -7.27 -8.09 -5.57
N TRP A 46 -7.54 -9.27 -5.02
CA TRP A 46 -7.16 -9.60 -3.65
C TRP A 46 -5.66 -9.88 -3.50
N SER A 47 -5.03 -10.53 -4.48
CA SER A 47 -3.57 -10.63 -4.51
C SER A 47 -2.90 -9.27 -4.70
N TYR A 48 -3.54 -8.35 -5.43
CA TYR A 48 -3.07 -6.97 -5.54
C TYR A 48 -3.16 -6.25 -4.19
N VAL A 49 -4.27 -6.40 -3.44
CA VAL A 49 -4.41 -5.84 -2.08
C VAL A 49 -3.26 -6.31 -1.18
N GLU A 50 -2.99 -7.62 -1.16
CA GLU A 50 -1.88 -8.18 -0.37
C GLU A 50 -0.51 -7.62 -0.79
N ALA A 51 -0.23 -7.59 -2.11
CA ALA A 51 1.00 -6.98 -2.63
C ALA A 51 1.10 -5.50 -2.26
N SER A 52 0.01 -4.77 -2.41
CA SER A 52 -0.02 -3.33 -2.24
C SER A 52 0.24 -2.95 -0.80
N PHE A 53 -0.37 -3.60 0.19
CA PHE A 53 -0.04 -3.36 1.59
C PHE A 53 1.42 -3.68 1.94
N ALA A 54 2.00 -4.75 1.36
CA ALA A 54 3.42 -5.05 1.55
C ALA A 54 4.32 -3.94 0.96
N ILE A 55 3.93 -3.38 -0.19
CA ILE A 55 4.64 -2.32 -0.91
C ILE A 55 4.51 -0.95 -0.21
N ILE A 56 3.29 -0.56 0.19
CA ILE A 56 3.00 0.79 0.66
C ILE A 56 3.29 0.99 2.15
N ALA A 57 3.23 -0.04 2.99
CA ALA A 57 3.53 0.11 4.42
C ALA A 57 4.94 0.71 4.68
N PRO A 58 6.04 0.23 4.07
CA PRO A 58 7.34 0.90 4.17
C PRO A 58 7.35 2.28 3.50
N ALA A 59 6.55 2.49 2.45
CA ALA A 59 6.43 3.80 1.79
C ALA A 59 5.84 4.87 2.73
N CYS A 60 4.75 4.52 3.44
CA CYS A 60 4.09 5.38 4.41
C CYS A 60 5.00 5.71 5.60
N LEU A 61 5.89 4.78 5.99
CA LEU A 61 6.91 5.07 7.01
C LEU A 61 7.93 6.11 6.53
N LEU A 62 8.32 6.07 5.26
CA LEU A 62 9.30 7.00 4.68
C LEU A 62 8.71 8.37 4.35
N ARG A 63 7.41 8.41 4.01
CA ARG A 63 6.69 9.61 3.59
C ARG A 63 5.28 9.65 4.21
N PRO A 64 5.15 9.91 5.52
CA PRO A 64 3.85 9.89 6.20
C PRO A 64 2.83 10.87 5.62
N HIS A 65 3.30 12.00 5.10
CA HIS A 65 2.44 13.02 4.46
C HIS A 65 1.81 12.57 3.14
N LEU A 66 2.28 11.47 2.54
CA LEU A 66 1.74 10.89 1.30
C LEU A 66 0.81 9.68 1.56
N THR A 67 0.42 9.46 2.82
CA THR A 67 -0.33 8.25 3.20
C THR A 67 -1.65 8.15 2.43
N ALA A 68 -2.36 9.25 2.20
CA ALA A 68 -3.64 9.24 1.50
C ALA A 68 -3.51 8.70 0.07
N GLU A 69 -2.50 9.17 -0.66
CA GLU A 69 -2.18 8.76 -2.02
C GLU A 69 -1.70 7.31 -2.10
N LEU A 70 -0.94 6.87 -1.09
CA LEU A 70 -0.43 5.50 -1.01
C LEU A 70 -1.53 4.48 -0.72
N ILE A 71 -2.42 4.78 0.23
CA ILE A 71 -3.50 3.85 0.62
C ILE A 71 -4.62 3.78 -0.42
N ALA A 72 -4.70 4.74 -1.35
CA ALA A 72 -5.62 4.66 -2.48
C ALA A 72 -5.35 3.42 -3.35
N MET A 73 -4.11 2.96 -3.48
CA MET A 73 -3.76 1.81 -4.31
C MET A 73 -4.40 0.49 -3.84
N PRO A 74 -4.25 0.05 -2.57
CA PRO A 74 -4.95 -1.15 -2.10
C PRO A 74 -6.48 -0.93 -2.05
N ILE A 75 -6.95 0.28 -1.74
CA ILE A 75 -8.39 0.60 -1.68
C ILE A 75 -9.05 0.47 -3.05
N ASP A 76 -8.41 0.93 -4.13
CA ASP A 76 -8.89 0.74 -5.50
C ASP A 76 -9.10 -0.73 -5.83
N ALA A 77 -8.14 -1.57 -5.45
CA ALA A 77 -8.25 -3.00 -5.65
C ALA A 77 -9.34 -3.64 -4.77
N MET A 78 -9.61 -3.12 -3.57
CA MET A 78 -10.74 -3.57 -2.75
C MET A 78 -12.08 -3.24 -3.42
N VAL A 79 -12.26 -2.00 -3.90
CA VAL A 79 -13.48 -1.56 -4.60
C VAL A 79 -13.69 -2.39 -5.87
N ALA A 80 -12.66 -2.52 -6.71
CA ALA A 80 -12.71 -3.38 -7.90
C ALA A 80 -12.89 -4.87 -7.57
N GLY A 81 -12.52 -5.29 -6.35
CA GLY A 81 -12.76 -6.61 -5.79
C GLY A 81 -14.18 -6.82 -5.25
N GLY A 82 -15.03 -5.79 -5.30
CA GLY A 82 -16.42 -5.81 -4.87
C GLY A 82 -16.65 -5.35 -3.42
N LEU A 83 -15.68 -4.68 -2.79
CA LEU A 83 -15.89 -4.11 -1.46
C LEU A 83 -16.75 -2.84 -1.53
N ASP A 84 -17.88 -2.83 -0.83
CA ASP A 84 -18.85 -1.74 -0.76
C ASP A 84 -18.99 -1.10 0.63
N ASP A 85 -18.37 -1.72 1.65
CA ASP A 85 -18.41 -1.27 3.05
C ASP A 85 -17.03 -0.79 3.54
N ALA A 86 -16.94 0.51 3.83
CA ALA A 86 -15.74 1.15 4.36
C ALA A 86 -15.30 0.57 5.72
N GLY A 87 -16.23 0.03 6.52
CA GLY A 87 -15.96 -0.56 7.84
C GLY A 87 -15.01 -1.77 7.79
N GLN A 88 -14.85 -2.39 6.63
CA GLN A 88 -13.99 -3.55 6.43
C GLN A 88 -12.55 -3.21 6.03
N VAL A 89 -12.30 -1.98 5.55
CA VAL A 89 -11.00 -1.56 5.00
C VAL A 89 -9.87 -1.78 6.02
N ILE A 90 -10.07 -1.34 7.26
CA ILE A 90 -9.07 -1.49 8.32
C ILE A 90 -8.79 -2.96 8.63
N ALA A 91 -9.85 -3.76 8.76
CA ALA A 91 -9.74 -5.19 9.07
C ALA A 91 -8.99 -5.96 7.97
N ILE A 92 -9.20 -5.62 6.70
CA ILE A 92 -8.50 -6.24 5.57
C ILE A 92 -7.00 -5.95 5.65
N GLY A 93 -6.59 -4.70 5.88
CA GLY A 93 -5.16 -4.37 6.01
C GLY A 93 -4.48 -5.06 7.20
N LEU A 94 -5.20 -5.23 8.32
CA LEU A 94 -4.74 -6.03 9.46
C LEU A 94 -4.59 -7.51 9.10
N ALA A 95 -5.54 -8.09 8.39
CA ALA A 95 -5.48 -9.48 7.93
C ALA A 95 -4.28 -9.72 6.99
N CYS A 96 -3.96 -8.76 6.12
CA CYS A 96 -2.75 -8.81 5.28
C CYS A 96 -1.46 -8.83 6.12
N ALA A 97 -1.44 -8.15 7.28
CA ALA A 97 -0.28 -8.11 8.15
C ALA A 97 0.02 -9.43 8.86
N THR A 98 -0.96 -10.32 9.01
CA THR A 98 -0.83 -11.58 9.77
C THR A 98 -1.02 -12.83 8.91
N ARG A 99 -1.13 -12.69 7.59
CA ARG A 99 -1.33 -13.82 6.68
C ARG A 99 -0.11 -14.75 6.66
N ASP A 100 -0.35 -16.05 6.79
CA ASP A 100 0.73 -17.06 6.83
C ASP A 100 1.45 -17.22 5.48
N ALA A 101 0.70 -17.22 4.38
CA ALA A 101 1.22 -17.33 3.02
C ALA A 101 0.70 -16.14 2.17
N PRO A 102 1.23 -14.93 2.38
CA PRO A 102 0.83 -13.77 1.60
C PRO A 102 1.39 -13.84 0.18
N TYR A 103 0.70 -13.21 -0.77
CA TYR A 103 1.16 -13.08 -2.14
C TYR A 103 2.52 -12.36 -2.24
N VAL A 104 2.73 -11.35 -1.39
CA VAL A 104 4.03 -10.70 -1.16
C VAL A 104 4.29 -10.62 0.33
N ALA A 105 5.47 -11.08 0.77
CA ALA A 105 5.84 -11.01 2.17
C ALA A 105 5.96 -9.56 2.65
N VAL A 106 5.24 -9.23 3.73
CA VAL A 106 5.35 -7.95 4.42
C VAL A 106 6.65 -7.92 5.23
N SER A 107 7.44 -6.85 5.06
CA SER A 107 8.63 -6.59 5.89
C SER A 107 8.28 -6.44 7.38
N GLU A 108 9.25 -6.59 8.28
CA GLU A 108 9.01 -6.42 9.71
C GLU A 108 8.47 -5.03 10.05
N GLU A 109 9.07 -3.98 9.48
CA GLU A 109 8.61 -2.61 9.71
C GLU A 109 7.26 -2.34 9.06
N GLY A 110 7.02 -2.88 7.86
CA GLY A 110 5.71 -2.80 7.22
C GLY A 110 4.62 -3.48 8.05
N ARG A 111 4.92 -4.64 8.64
CA ARG A 111 4.02 -5.35 9.56
C ARG A 111 3.75 -4.51 10.80
N ARG A 112 4.77 -3.89 11.39
CA ARG A 112 4.62 -2.99 12.54
C ARG A 112 3.71 -1.81 12.19
N TRP A 113 3.89 -1.20 11.02
CA TRP A 113 3.02 -0.12 10.54
C TRP A 113 1.57 -0.58 10.38
N LEU A 114 1.32 -1.71 9.72
CA LEU A 114 -0.02 -2.27 9.55
C LEU A 114 -0.70 -2.64 10.87
N MET A 115 0.07 -3.08 11.86
CA MET A 115 -0.49 -3.50 13.16
C MET A 115 -0.71 -2.32 14.13
N GLN A 116 0.06 -1.23 14.00
CA GLN A 116 0.08 -0.16 15.01
C GLN A 116 -0.41 1.20 14.49
N VAL A 117 -0.14 1.52 13.22
CA VAL A 117 -0.47 2.83 12.63
C VAL A 117 -1.78 2.72 11.85
N TRP A 118 -1.88 1.73 10.97
CA TRP A 118 -3.04 1.53 10.10
C TRP A 118 -4.39 1.53 10.83
N PRO A 119 -4.57 0.89 12.01
CA PRO A 119 -5.83 0.95 12.76
C PRO A 119 -6.24 2.37 13.17
N GLY A 120 -5.27 3.27 13.35
CA GLY A 120 -5.51 4.68 13.68
C GLY A 120 -5.87 5.55 12.48
N LEU A 121 -5.84 5.01 11.25
CA LEU A 121 -6.13 5.74 10.01
C LEU A 121 -7.60 5.60 9.57
N GLY A 122 -8.50 5.16 10.45
CA GLY A 122 -9.91 4.87 10.11
C GLY A 122 -10.61 5.97 9.31
N GLU A 123 -10.61 7.21 9.83
CA GLU A 123 -11.25 8.35 9.16
C GLU A 123 -10.62 8.65 7.79
N LEU A 124 -9.29 8.57 7.68
CA LEU A 124 -8.58 8.79 6.43
C LEU A 124 -8.88 7.69 5.40
N ALA A 125 -8.84 6.43 5.83
CA ALA A 125 -9.11 5.27 4.99
C ALA A 125 -10.56 5.27 4.49
N GLU A 126 -11.53 5.65 5.35
CA GLU A 126 -12.93 5.83 4.96
C GLU A 126 -13.07 6.95 3.93
N ALA A 127 -12.47 8.12 4.15
CA ALA A 127 -12.53 9.23 3.20
C ALA A 127 -11.95 8.84 1.82
N VAL A 128 -10.80 8.14 1.81
CA VAL A 128 -10.21 7.64 0.57
C VAL A 128 -11.13 6.59 -0.06
N PHE A 129 -11.65 5.62 0.70
CA PHE A 129 -12.56 4.60 0.19
C PHE A 129 -13.80 5.21 -0.48
N GLN A 130 -14.48 6.15 0.16
CA GLN A 130 -15.66 6.82 -0.40
C GLN A 130 -15.33 7.56 -1.70
N ALA A 131 -14.20 8.27 -1.74
CA ALA A 131 -13.77 8.96 -2.95
C ALA A 131 -13.48 7.99 -4.11
N ARG A 132 -12.87 6.83 -3.83
CA ARG A 132 -12.54 5.82 -4.85
C ARG A 132 -13.78 5.03 -5.29
N LEU A 133 -14.69 4.70 -4.38
CA LEU A 133 -15.97 4.08 -4.71
C LEU A 133 -16.81 4.99 -5.61
N GLN A 134 -16.93 6.27 -5.27
CA GLN A 134 -17.66 7.23 -6.10
C GLN A 134 -17.04 7.35 -7.50
N ALA A 135 -15.72 7.42 -7.61
CA ALA A 135 -15.04 7.47 -8.90
C ALA A 135 -15.29 6.20 -9.74
N ALA A 136 -15.27 5.01 -9.12
CA ALA A 136 -15.55 3.76 -9.82
C ALA A 136 -16.99 3.71 -10.36
N LEU A 137 -17.96 4.21 -9.60
CA LEU A 137 -19.37 4.28 -10.02
C LEU A 137 -19.62 5.29 -11.16
N GLU A 138 -18.74 6.28 -11.35
CA GLU A 138 -18.82 7.26 -12.44
C GLU A 138 -18.19 6.75 -13.75
N GLU A 139 -17.33 5.73 -13.68
CA GLU A 139 -16.64 5.14 -14.83
C GLU A 139 -17.43 3.99 -15.48
N ASP A 140 -18.43 3.44 -14.78
CA ASP A 140 -19.36 2.38 -15.24
C ASP A 140 -20.58 2.92 -16.03
#